data_AF-A0A7R9L4W5-F1
#
_entry.id   AF-A0A7R9L4W5-F1
#
_cell.length_a   1.000
_cell.length_b   1.000
_cell.length_c   1.000
_cell.angle_alpha   90.00
_cell.angle_beta   90.00
_cell.angle_gamma   90.00
#
_symmetry.space_group_name_H-M   'P 1'
#
loop_
_entity.id
_entity.type
_entity.pdbx_description
1 polymer ?
#
loop_
_entity_poly.entity_id
_entity_poly.type
_entity_poly.pdbx_seq_one_letter_code
_entity_poly.pdbx_strand_id
1 'polypeptide(L)'
;QTDAVMKGLITDLSYSVDPYYTDDIKNYLMRKKGDLFGSDLISRNINRGRDHGIASYVNYLNFCFGFEVRSWDDLKLFIPEHYVNLFRQLYKSWADIDLYIAGIAEKHYVDADVGPTFACILGIQYYHIKFGDRYYYEHGNQAGSFNLAQLNNIRKGTTLARLVCLTSDQIPAVQPHAFFPVSQYNRPLNCKSYPDFDYSLWREAPNQRH
;
A
#
# COMPACT_ATOMS: atom_id res chain seq x y z
N GLN A 1 -16.29 16.40 12.48
CA GLN A 1 -15.07 16.03 13.24
C GLN A 1 -14.02 15.32 12.38
N THR A 2 -14.38 14.77 11.22
CA THR A 2 -13.46 14.03 10.31
C THR A 2 -12.49 14.92 9.54
N ASP A 3 -12.85 16.17 9.20
CA ASP A 3 -12.01 17.05 8.40
C ASP A 3 -10.62 17.33 9.00
N ALA A 4 -10.51 17.40 10.33
CA ALA A 4 -9.22 17.56 10.99
C ALA A 4 -8.31 16.34 10.78
N VAL A 5 -8.89 15.12 10.80
CA VAL A 5 -8.18 13.88 10.52
C VAL A 5 -7.79 13.81 9.04
N MET A 6 -8.72 14.13 8.13
CA MET A 6 -8.43 14.16 6.69
C MET A 6 -7.33 15.15 6.36
N LYS A 7 -7.32 16.32 7.01
CA LYS A 7 -6.25 17.30 6.87
C LYS A 7 -4.90 16.71 7.28
N GLY A 8 -4.83 16.05 8.44
CA GLY A 8 -3.61 15.33 8.86
C GLY A 8 -3.18 14.27 7.84
N LEU A 9 -4.11 13.45 7.35
CA LEU A 9 -3.81 12.40 6.36
C LEU A 9 -3.22 12.92 5.04
N ILE A 10 -3.53 14.15 4.63
CA ILE A 10 -2.99 14.74 3.40
C ILE A 10 -1.79 15.66 3.64
N THR A 11 -1.47 16.03 4.89
CA THR A 11 -0.34 16.94 5.20
C THR A 11 0.81 16.27 5.92
N ASP A 12 0.52 15.30 6.78
CA ASP A 12 1.50 14.67 7.64
C ASP A 12 2.26 13.59 6.87
N LEU A 13 3.54 13.45 7.18
CA LEU A 13 4.39 12.43 6.55
C LEU A 13 4.09 11.06 7.15
N SER A 14 4.10 10.03 6.30
CA SER A 14 4.17 8.65 6.78
C SER A 14 5.52 8.38 7.44
N TYR A 15 5.54 7.44 8.39
CA TYR A 15 6.79 6.87 8.87
C TYR A 15 7.46 6.05 7.75
N SER A 16 8.77 5.88 7.85
CA SER A 16 9.51 4.95 7.00
C SER A 16 8.99 3.53 7.21
N VAL A 17 8.95 2.76 6.12
CA VAL A 17 8.73 1.32 6.20
C VAL A 17 10.06 0.67 6.52
N ASP A 18 10.19 0.14 7.73
CA ASP A 18 11.37 -0.59 8.17
C ASP A 18 11.00 -1.55 9.32
N PRO A 19 11.90 -2.47 9.72
CA PRO A 19 11.65 -3.40 10.81
C PRO A 19 11.49 -2.74 12.21
N TYR A 20 11.73 -1.44 12.35
CA TYR A 20 11.60 -0.70 13.60
C TYR A 20 10.23 -0.01 13.68
N TYR A 21 9.26 -0.76 14.19
CA TYR A 21 7.91 -0.26 14.38
C TYR A 21 7.76 0.62 15.64
N THR A 22 6.84 1.59 15.55
CA THR A 22 6.50 2.49 16.65
C THR A 22 5.90 1.73 17.83
N ASP A 23 6.10 2.26 19.04
CA ASP A 23 5.62 1.60 20.26
C ASP A 23 4.09 1.50 20.33
N ASP A 24 3.37 2.39 19.66
CA ASP A 24 1.90 2.38 19.62
C ASP A 24 1.34 1.06 19.07
N ILE A 25 2.01 0.45 18.08
CA ILE A 25 1.59 -0.82 17.48
C ILE A 25 2.42 -2.01 17.93
N LYS A 26 3.65 -1.79 18.41
CA LYS A 26 4.54 -2.86 18.90
C LYS A 26 4.33 -3.19 20.38
N ASN A 27 4.00 -2.22 21.21
CA ASN A 27 3.87 -2.40 22.67
C ASN A 27 2.45 -2.09 23.18
N TYR A 28 1.72 -1.22 22.50
CA TYR A 28 0.46 -0.67 23.02
C TYR A 28 -0.76 -0.91 22.11
N LEU A 29 -0.68 -1.86 21.18
CA LEU A 29 -1.78 -2.15 20.26
C LEU A 29 -3.04 -2.53 21.05
N MET A 30 -4.14 -1.78 20.84
CA MET A 30 -5.44 -1.99 21.50
C MET A 30 -5.35 -2.03 23.04
N ARG A 31 -4.36 -1.35 23.63
CA ARG A 31 -4.22 -1.24 25.09
C ARG A 31 -5.49 -0.64 25.71
N LYS A 32 -6.07 -1.32 26.70
CA LYS A 32 -7.26 -0.80 27.39
C LYS A 32 -6.85 0.21 28.45
N LYS A 33 -7.80 1.09 28.82
CA LYS A 33 -7.60 2.07 29.88
C LYS A 33 -7.29 1.35 31.20
N GLY A 34 -6.15 1.67 31.79
CA GLY A 34 -5.68 1.08 33.05
C GLY A 34 -4.60 0.01 32.87
N ASP A 35 -4.42 -0.54 31.66
CA ASP A 35 -3.40 -1.54 31.40
C ASP A 35 -2.03 -0.89 31.17
N LEU A 36 -0.97 -1.56 31.63
CA LEU A 36 0.41 -1.12 31.46
C LEU A 36 0.93 -1.33 30.02
N PHE A 37 0.45 -2.36 29.33
CA PHE A 37 0.85 -2.72 27.97
C PHE A 37 -0.35 -3.23 27.16
N GLY A 38 -0.22 -3.20 25.84
CA GLY A 38 -1.19 -3.75 24.89
C GLY A 38 -0.66 -5.03 24.24
N SER A 39 -1.11 -5.29 23.01
CA SER A 39 -0.56 -6.35 22.18
C SER A 39 0.57 -5.83 21.28
N ASP A 40 1.32 -6.75 20.67
CA ASP A 40 2.34 -6.47 19.66
C ASP A 40 1.84 -6.90 18.28
N LEU A 41 1.60 -5.93 17.39
CA LEU A 41 1.15 -6.20 16.02
C LEU A 41 2.15 -7.03 15.23
N ILE A 42 3.45 -6.81 15.45
CA ILE A 42 4.53 -7.39 14.64
C ILE A 42 4.73 -8.84 15.04
N SER A 43 4.78 -9.12 16.34
CA SER A 43 4.78 -10.48 16.87
C SER A 43 3.53 -11.25 16.42
N ARG A 44 2.36 -10.58 16.35
CA ARG A 44 1.13 -11.18 15.81
C ARG A 44 1.23 -11.47 14.31
N ASN A 45 1.81 -10.59 13.51
CA ASN A 45 1.99 -10.81 12.07
C ASN A 45 2.91 -11.99 11.79
N ILE A 46 4.03 -12.10 12.53
CA ILE A 46 4.93 -13.26 12.45
C ILE A 46 4.20 -14.55 12.83
N ASN A 47 3.51 -14.56 13.97
CA ASN A 47 2.75 -15.74 14.40
C ASN A 47 1.61 -16.08 13.43
N ARG A 48 0.97 -15.09 12.82
CA ARG A 48 -0.08 -15.31 11.80
C ARG A 48 0.48 -15.94 10.54
N GLY A 49 1.68 -15.54 10.12
CA GLY A 49 2.38 -16.19 9.01
C GLY A 49 2.60 -17.68 9.27
N ARG A 50 3.04 -18.03 10.48
CA ARG A 50 3.24 -19.42 10.91
C ARG A 50 1.93 -20.20 11.01
N ASP A 51 0.90 -19.60 11.61
CA ASP A 51 -0.47 -20.14 11.71
C ASP A 51 -1.06 -20.47 10.33
N HIS A 52 -0.82 -19.61 9.34
CA HIS A 52 -1.26 -19.81 7.97
C HIS A 52 -0.35 -20.73 7.13
N GLY A 53 0.73 -21.26 7.71
CA GLY A 53 1.68 -22.11 7.00
C GLY A 53 2.41 -21.40 5.85
N ILE A 54 2.63 -20.08 5.98
CA ILE A 54 3.37 -19.30 4.98
C ILE A 54 4.81 -19.81 4.92
N ALA A 55 5.29 -20.04 3.70
CA ALA A 55 6.66 -20.51 3.47
C ALA A 55 7.70 -19.47 3.92
N SER A 56 8.93 -19.93 4.17
CA SER A 56 10.03 -19.06 4.58
C SER A 56 10.38 -18.03 3.52
N TYR A 57 11.03 -16.95 3.93
CA TYR A 57 11.54 -15.91 3.04
C TYR A 57 12.36 -16.46 1.86
N VAL A 58 13.24 -17.45 2.11
CA VAL A 58 14.12 -17.99 1.07
C VAL A 58 13.37 -18.78 0.00
N ASN A 59 12.22 -19.36 0.35
CA ASN A 59 11.33 -19.99 -0.64
C ASN A 59 10.77 -18.94 -1.61
N TYR A 60 10.47 -17.74 -1.13
CA TYR A 60 9.98 -16.64 -1.98
C TYR A 60 11.08 -16.03 -2.85
N LEU A 61 12.33 -15.97 -2.37
CA LEU A 61 13.47 -15.60 -3.22
C LEU A 61 13.62 -16.57 -4.40
N ASN A 62 13.50 -17.88 -4.15
CA ASN A 62 13.52 -18.87 -5.22
C ASN A 62 12.29 -18.75 -6.14
N PHE A 63 11.09 -18.56 -5.59
CA PHE A 63 9.86 -18.41 -6.39
C PHE A 63 9.91 -17.18 -7.31
N CYS A 64 10.34 -16.04 -6.80
CA CYS A 64 10.35 -14.78 -7.54
C CYS A 64 11.54 -14.65 -8.49
N PHE A 65 12.70 -15.21 -8.14
CA PHE A 65 13.98 -14.92 -8.83
C PHE A 65 14.77 -16.16 -9.23
N GLY A 66 14.32 -17.36 -8.87
CA GLY A 66 15.13 -18.58 -9.01
C GLY A 66 16.40 -18.56 -8.15
N PHE A 67 16.45 -17.70 -7.13
CA PHE A 67 17.63 -17.51 -6.30
C PHE A 67 17.67 -18.54 -5.16
N GLU A 68 18.65 -19.44 -5.22
CA GLU A 68 18.89 -20.45 -4.19
C GLU A 68 19.83 -19.90 -3.12
N VAL A 69 19.28 -19.63 -1.93
CA VAL A 69 20.08 -19.23 -0.75
C VAL A 69 20.78 -20.49 -0.19
N ARG A 70 22.07 -20.38 0.11
CA ARG A 70 22.87 -21.48 0.69
C ARG A 70 23.57 -21.09 1.99
N SER A 71 23.63 -19.80 2.28
CA SER A 71 24.29 -19.24 3.45
C SER A 71 23.63 -17.95 3.91
N TRP A 72 23.99 -17.51 5.11
CA TRP A 72 23.60 -16.20 5.60
C TRP A 72 24.14 -15.04 4.76
N ASP A 73 25.30 -15.21 4.11
CA ASP A 73 25.91 -14.12 3.34
C ASP A 73 25.18 -13.87 2.01
N ASP A 74 24.52 -14.89 1.45
CA ASP A 74 23.69 -14.73 0.25
C ASP A 74 22.51 -13.76 0.50
N LEU A 75 21.99 -13.72 1.73
CA LEU A 75 20.91 -12.81 2.11
C LEU A 75 21.33 -11.34 2.04
N LYS A 76 22.64 -11.03 2.12
CA LYS A 76 23.16 -9.66 2.06
C LYS A 76 22.97 -9.00 0.70
N LEU A 77 22.65 -9.78 -0.34
CA LEU A 77 22.24 -9.23 -1.64
C LEU A 77 20.93 -8.45 -1.52
N PHE A 78 19.97 -8.99 -0.76
CA PHE A 78 18.61 -8.47 -0.64
C PHE A 78 18.39 -7.64 0.62
N ILE A 79 19.02 -8.01 1.73
CA ILE A 79 18.81 -7.42 3.07
C ILE A 79 20.10 -6.70 3.51
N PRO A 80 20.03 -5.49 4.10
CA PRO A 80 21.17 -4.84 4.74
C PRO A 80 21.89 -5.74 5.75
N GLU A 81 23.22 -5.69 5.77
CA GLU A 81 24.05 -6.61 6.57
C GLU A 81 23.72 -6.61 8.08
N HIS A 82 23.38 -5.46 8.64
CA HIS A 82 23.03 -5.37 10.06
C HIS A 82 21.76 -6.16 10.41
N TYR A 83 20.75 -6.19 9.52
CA TYR A 83 19.56 -7.02 9.71
C TYR A 83 19.86 -8.51 9.48
N VAL A 84 20.70 -8.86 8.51
CA VAL A 84 21.16 -10.26 8.34
C VAL A 84 21.85 -10.77 9.61
N ASN A 85 22.71 -9.94 10.22
CA ASN A 85 23.38 -10.29 11.47
C ASN A 85 22.40 -10.42 12.64
N LEU A 86 21.34 -9.62 12.68
CA LEU A 86 20.26 -9.75 13.67
C LEU A 86 19.48 -11.05 13.47
N PHE A 87 19.08 -11.38 12.24
CA PHE A 87 18.39 -12.63 11.95
C PHE A 87 19.24 -13.84 12.29
N ARG A 88 20.55 -13.79 12.05
CA ARG A 88 21.50 -14.85 12.44
C ARG A 88 21.53 -15.10 13.95
N GLN A 89 21.22 -14.11 14.78
CA GLN A 89 21.14 -14.26 16.23
C GLN A 89 19.78 -14.83 16.68
N LEU A 90 18.72 -14.59 15.91
CA LEU A 90 17.34 -14.93 16.28
C LEU A 90 16.86 -16.26 15.71
N TYR A 91 17.32 -16.64 14.51
CA TYR A 91 16.91 -17.85 13.80
C TYR A 91 18.04 -18.87 13.77
N LYS A 92 17.69 -20.15 13.94
CA LYS A 92 18.67 -21.27 13.91
C LYS A 92 19.29 -21.45 12.53
N SER A 93 18.50 -21.26 11.48
CA SER A 93 18.91 -21.38 10.09
C SER A 93 18.43 -20.18 9.28
N TRP A 94 19.19 -19.81 8.25
CA TRP A 94 18.77 -18.83 7.24
C TRP A 94 17.52 -19.31 6.49
N ALA A 95 17.26 -20.61 6.48
CA ALA A 95 16.09 -21.22 5.84
C ALA A 95 14.79 -21.03 6.63
N ASP A 96 14.85 -20.63 7.91
CA ASP A 96 13.68 -20.55 8.79
C ASP A 96 13.12 -19.13 8.92
N ILE A 97 13.70 -18.15 8.23
CA ILE A 97 13.33 -16.74 8.40
C ILE A 97 11.91 -16.50 7.89
N ASP A 98 11.05 -15.94 8.75
CA ASP A 98 9.65 -15.64 8.40
C ASP A 98 9.60 -14.57 7.29
N LEU A 99 8.75 -14.81 6.27
CA LEU A 99 8.60 -13.90 5.11
C LEU A 99 8.32 -12.46 5.51
N TYR A 100 7.40 -12.24 6.47
CA TYR A 100 6.93 -10.89 6.80
C TYR A 100 8.07 -9.98 7.25
N ILE A 101 8.89 -10.43 8.21
CA ILE A 101 9.94 -9.58 8.78
C ILE A 101 11.13 -9.43 7.84
N ALA A 102 11.46 -10.47 7.07
CA ALA A 102 12.53 -10.39 6.07
C ALA A 102 12.16 -9.48 4.90
N GLY A 103 10.92 -9.56 4.40
CA GLY A 103 10.45 -8.71 3.31
C GLY A 103 10.43 -7.22 3.66
N ILE A 104 10.08 -6.88 4.90
CA ILE A 104 10.18 -5.50 5.43
C ILE A 104 11.65 -5.07 5.62
N ALA A 105 12.55 -6.00 5.90
CA ALA A 105 13.97 -5.71 6.10
C ALA A 105 14.77 -5.61 4.80
N GLU A 106 14.18 -5.89 3.63
CA GLU A 106 14.88 -5.80 2.35
C GLU A 106 15.32 -4.37 2.04
N LYS A 107 16.35 -4.25 1.20
CA LYS A 107 16.70 -2.98 0.56
C LYS A 107 15.56 -2.61 -0.37
N HIS A 108 14.96 -1.45 -0.14
CA HIS A 108 13.86 -0.97 -0.97
C HIS A 108 14.35 -0.53 -2.35
N TYR A 109 13.49 -0.63 -3.35
CA TYR A 109 13.74 0.03 -4.63
C TYR A 109 13.77 1.55 -4.46
N VAL A 110 14.49 2.22 -5.37
CA VAL A 110 14.45 3.69 -5.45
C VAL A 110 13.00 4.13 -5.67
N ASP A 111 12.56 5.10 -4.88
CA ASP A 111 11.20 5.65 -4.89
C ASP A 111 10.09 4.63 -4.56
N ALA A 112 10.41 3.56 -3.81
CA ALA A 112 9.44 2.58 -3.33
C ALA A 112 9.60 2.28 -1.82
N ASP A 113 8.50 1.86 -1.20
CA ASP A 113 8.47 1.46 0.22
C ASP A 113 8.62 -0.06 0.43
N VAL A 114 8.99 -0.79 -0.63
CA VAL A 114 9.13 -2.25 -0.58
C VAL A 114 10.39 -2.71 -1.30
N GLY A 115 10.96 -3.81 -0.79
CA GLY A 115 12.02 -4.54 -1.45
C GLY A 115 11.56 -5.43 -2.61
N PRO A 116 12.51 -6.10 -3.29
CA PRO A 116 12.25 -6.93 -4.45
C PRO A 116 11.22 -8.05 -4.20
N THR A 117 11.25 -8.74 -3.07
CA THR A 117 10.38 -9.88 -2.80
C THR A 117 8.93 -9.43 -2.66
N PHE A 118 8.66 -8.38 -1.88
CA PHE A 118 7.31 -7.84 -1.77
C PHE A 118 6.84 -7.15 -3.04
N ALA A 119 7.73 -6.50 -3.81
CA ALA A 119 7.36 -5.99 -5.13
C ALA A 119 6.90 -7.12 -6.08
N CYS A 120 7.58 -8.26 -6.08
CA CYS A 120 7.17 -9.45 -6.84
C CYS A 120 5.79 -9.96 -6.40
N ILE A 121 5.60 -10.21 -5.09
CA ILE A 121 4.35 -10.76 -4.56
C ILE A 121 3.17 -9.80 -4.82
N LEU A 122 3.36 -8.51 -4.49
CA LEU A 122 2.34 -7.48 -4.71
C LEU A 122 2.04 -7.31 -6.20
N GLY A 123 3.07 -7.29 -7.05
CA GLY A 123 2.91 -7.17 -8.50
C GLY A 123 2.08 -8.29 -9.10
N ILE A 124 2.37 -9.55 -8.73
CA ILE A 124 1.58 -10.72 -9.16
C ILE A 124 0.14 -10.59 -8.67
N GLN A 125 -0.07 -10.22 -7.40
CA GLN A 125 -1.40 -10.10 -6.82
C GLN A 125 -2.23 -9.00 -7.49
N TYR A 126 -1.66 -7.81 -7.72
CA TYR A 126 -2.33 -6.71 -8.41
C TYR A 126 -2.59 -7.02 -9.88
N TYR A 127 -1.68 -7.74 -10.55
CA TYR A 127 -1.88 -8.22 -11.91
C TYR A 127 -3.12 -9.13 -11.99
N HIS A 128 -3.21 -10.13 -11.12
CA HIS A 128 -4.36 -11.05 -11.12
C HIS A 128 -5.67 -10.36 -10.72
N ILE A 129 -5.66 -9.42 -9.78
CA ILE A 129 -6.87 -8.65 -9.42
C ILE A 129 -7.33 -7.80 -10.61
N LYS A 130 -6.41 -7.12 -11.30
CA LYS A 130 -6.75 -6.31 -12.47
C LYS A 130 -7.28 -7.18 -13.61
N PHE A 131 -6.51 -8.14 -14.09
CA PHE A 131 -6.83 -8.90 -15.30
C PHE A 131 -7.79 -10.07 -15.08
N GLY A 132 -7.95 -10.53 -13.84
CA GLY A 132 -8.96 -11.51 -13.46
C GLY A 132 -10.35 -10.92 -13.22
N ASP A 133 -10.48 -9.60 -13.13
CA ASP A 133 -11.77 -8.92 -12.94
C ASP A 133 -12.38 -8.47 -14.26
N ARG A 134 -13.49 -9.12 -14.64
CA ARG A 134 -14.28 -8.77 -15.83
C ARG A 134 -14.85 -7.34 -15.75
N TYR A 135 -15.05 -6.81 -14.54
CA TYR A 135 -15.61 -5.49 -14.29
C TYR A 135 -14.56 -4.43 -13.95
N TYR A 136 -13.26 -4.74 -14.11
CA TYR A 136 -12.21 -3.75 -13.92
C TYR A 136 -12.46 -2.55 -14.85
N TYR A 137 -12.50 -1.35 -14.28
CA TYR A 137 -13.09 -0.16 -14.92
C TYR A 137 -12.43 0.27 -16.25
N GLU A 138 -11.18 -0.13 -16.50
CA GLU A 138 -10.48 0.18 -17.76
C GLU A 138 -10.67 -0.88 -18.86
N HIS A 139 -11.25 -2.04 -18.55
CA HIS A 139 -11.45 -3.09 -19.54
C HIS A 139 -12.56 -2.68 -20.51
N GLY A 140 -12.24 -2.69 -21.81
CA GLY A 140 -13.20 -2.47 -22.89
C GLY A 140 -13.84 -3.78 -23.38
N ASN A 141 -14.94 -3.66 -24.11
CA ASN A 141 -15.64 -4.77 -24.76
C ASN A 141 -16.13 -5.88 -23.81
N GLN A 142 -16.37 -5.54 -22.54
CA GLN A 142 -16.97 -6.42 -21.53
C GLN A 142 -18.34 -5.90 -21.11
N ALA A 143 -19.17 -6.77 -20.50
CA ALA A 143 -20.43 -6.31 -19.91
C ALA A 143 -20.13 -5.39 -18.72
N GLY A 144 -20.63 -4.16 -18.79
CA GLY A 144 -20.36 -3.09 -17.81
C GLY A 144 -19.16 -2.20 -18.14
N SER A 145 -18.48 -2.41 -19.27
CA SER A 145 -17.41 -1.51 -19.72
C SER A 145 -17.91 -0.08 -19.91
N PHE A 146 -17.15 0.88 -19.37
CA PHE A 146 -17.36 2.29 -19.69
C PHE A 146 -17.04 2.57 -21.15
N ASN A 147 -17.79 3.50 -21.75
CA ASN A 147 -17.38 4.06 -23.04
C ASN A 147 -16.16 4.99 -22.86
N LEU A 148 -15.49 5.34 -23.96
CA LEU A 148 -14.27 6.14 -23.90
C LEU A 148 -14.47 7.53 -23.25
N ALA A 149 -15.64 8.15 -23.42
CA ALA A 149 -15.95 9.44 -22.81
C ALA A 149 -16.07 9.31 -21.28
N GLN A 150 -16.83 8.32 -20.81
CA GLN A 150 -16.95 7.99 -19.39
C GLN A 150 -15.60 7.65 -18.76
N LEU A 151 -14.79 6.82 -19.44
CA LEU A 151 -13.46 6.43 -18.95
C LEU A 151 -12.49 7.63 -18.86
N ASN A 152 -12.50 8.52 -19.84
CA ASN A 152 -11.71 9.74 -19.80
C ASN A 152 -12.16 10.69 -18.70
N ASN A 153 -13.47 10.74 -18.42
CA ASN A 153 -14.01 11.51 -17.31
C ASN A 153 -13.56 10.93 -15.95
N ILE A 154 -13.55 9.61 -15.78
CA ILE A 154 -12.99 8.96 -14.57
C ILE A 154 -11.50 9.29 -14.41
N ARG A 155 -10.70 9.09 -15.47
CA ARG A 155 -9.24 9.31 -15.42
C ARG A 155 -8.83 10.73 -15.06
N LYS A 156 -9.61 11.73 -15.49
CA LYS A 156 -9.30 13.15 -15.28
C LYS A 156 -10.02 13.77 -14.09
N GLY A 157 -11.26 13.34 -13.83
CA GLY A 157 -12.17 13.93 -12.85
C GLY A 157 -12.12 13.25 -11.47
N THR A 158 -11.52 12.07 -11.35
CA THR A 158 -11.50 11.29 -10.09
C THR A 158 -10.09 11.21 -9.50
N THR A 159 -9.62 12.32 -8.91
CA THR A 159 -8.41 12.32 -8.08
C THR A 159 -8.77 12.23 -6.60
N LEU A 160 -7.88 11.69 -5.77
CA LEU A 160 -8.08 11.71 -4.30
C LEU A 160 -8.19 13.15 -3.77
N ALA A 161 -7.44 14.09 -4.36
CA ALA A 161 -7.54 15.50 -4.03
C ALA A 161 -8.95 16.06 -4.30
N ARG A 162 -9.54 15.73 -5.45
CA ARG A 162 -10.92 16.13 -5.78
C ARG A 162 -11.92 15.50 -4.84
N LEU A 163 -11.75 14.23 -4.49
CA LEU A 163 -12.62 13.52 -3.56
C LEU A 163 -12.63 14.21 -2.19
N VAL A 164 -11.46 14.53 -1.63
CA VAL A 164 -11.36 15.28 -0.37
C VAL A 164 -12.06 16.63 -0.48
N CYS A 165 -11.83 17.37 -1.57
CA CYS A 165 -12.51 18.65 -1.83
C CYS A 165 -14.04 18.55 -1.97
N LEU A 166 -14.59 17.39 -2.37
CA LEU A 166 -16.03 17.16 -2.49
C LEU A 166 -16.67 16.76 -1.16
N THR A 167 -15.92 16.11 -0.28
CA THR A 167 -16.45 15.48 0.95
C THR A 167 -16.09 16.22 2.23
N SER A 168 -15.27 17.27 2.16
CA SER A 168 -14.84 18.06 3.32
C SER A 168 -15.24 19.52 3.20
N ASP A 169 -15.85 20.06 4.25
CA ASP A 169 -16.34 21.44 4.30
C ASP A 169 -15.27 22.42 4.78
N GLN A 170 -14.28 21.94 5.54
CA GLN A 170 -13.25 22.77 6.18
C GLN A 170 -11.86 22.67 5.52
N ILE A 171 -11.76 22.05 4.33
CA ILE A 171 -10.51 21.90 3.58
C ILE A 171 -10.65 22.67 2.25
N PRO A 172 -10.26 23.95 2.19
CA PRO A 172 -10.48 24.78 1.00
C PRO A 172 -9.46 24.53 -0.13
N ALA A 173 -8.36 23.82 0.16
CA ALA A 173 -7.31 23.53 -0.79
C ALA A 173 -6.63 22.19 -0.47
N VAL A 174 -6.29 21.44 -1.52
CA VAL A 174 -5.61 20.13 -1.45
C VAL A 174 -4.56 20.09 -2.56
N GLN A 175 -3.43 19.43 -2.34
CA GLN A 175 -2.40 19.25 -3.36
C GLN A 175 -2.82 18.22 -4.42
N PRO A 176 -2.44 18.39 -5.71
CA PRO A 176 -2.89 17.51 -6.79
C PRO A 176 -2.56 16.04 -6.56
N HIS A 177 -1.35 15.76 -6.06
CA HIS A 177 -0.90 14.41 -5.76
C HIS A 177 -1.00 14.17 -4.24
N ALA A 178 -2.19 13.76 -3.78
CA ALA A 178 -2.51 13.65 -2.36
C ALA A 178 -1.68 12.63 -1.57
N PHE A 179 -1.07 11.64 -2.23
CA PHE A 179 -0.14 10.68 -1.61
C PHE A 179 1.28 11.24 -1.42
N PHE A 180 1.61 12.35 -2.08
CA PHE A 180 2.91 12.98 -1.96
C PHE A 180 2.83 14.19 -1.02
N PRO A 181 3.93 14.50 -0.32
CA PRO A 181 3.95 15.64 0.57
C PRO A 181 3.74 16.95 -0.17
N VAL A 182 3.24 17.94 0.57
CA VAL A 182 3.18 19.32 0.09
C VAL A 182 4.60 19.80 -0.19
N SER A 183 4.83 20.31 -1.40
CA SER A 183 6.14 20.81 -1.82
C SER A 183 5.98 21.95 -2.82
N GLN A 184 7.11 22.52 -3.27
CA GLN A 184 7.06 23.53 -4.32
C GLN A 184 6.48 23.02 -5.65
N TYR A 185 6.55 21.71 -5.89
CA TYR A 185 6.05 21.05 -7.10
C TYR A 185 4.68 20.37 -6.91
N ASN A 186 4.21 20.28 -5.66
CA ASN A 186 2.92 19.69 -5.27
C ASN A 186 2.21 20.60 -4.27
N ARG A 187 1.97 21.85 -4.68
CA ARG A 187 1.35 22.87 -3.82
C ARG A 187 -0.16 22.65 -3.73
N PRO A 188 -0.79 22.93 -2.58
CA PRO A 188 -2.25 22.92 -2.46
C PRO A 188 -2.89 23.87 -3.47
N LEU A 189 -3.86 23.35 -4.22
CA LEU A 189 -4.70 24.12 -5.12
C LEU A 189 -6.07 24.32 -4.50
N ASN A 190 -6.70 25.47 -4.76
CA ASN A 190 -8.06 25.73 -4.29
C ASN A 190 -9.01 24.65 -4.83
N CYS A 191 -9.91 24.15 -3.97
CA CYS A 191 -10.83 23.09 -4.34
C CYS A 191 -11.70 23.42 -5.56
N LYS A 192 -11.99 24.70 -5.79
CA LYS A 192 -12.76 25.19 -6.95
C LYS A 192 -11.99 25.14 -8.27
N SER A 193 -10.68 24.94 -8.24
CA SER A 193 -9.82 24.86 -9.43
C SER A 193 -9.72 23.45 -10.00
N TYR A 194 -10.14 22.42 -9.26
CA TYR A 194 -10.14 21.07 -9.77
C TYR A 194 -11.28 20.87 -10.77
N PRO A 195 -11.05 20.14 -11.88
CA PRO A 195 -12.10 19.81 -12.83
C PRO A 195 -13.25 19.07 -12.16
N ASP A 196 -14.48 19.38 -12.60
CA ASP A 196 -15.67 18.65 -12.19
C ASP A 196 -15.79 17.32 -12.94
N PHE A 197 -16.43 16.35 -12.28
CA PHE A 197 -16.80 15.09 -12.89
C PHE A 197 -18.09 15.28 -13.70
N ASP A 198 -18.05 14.98 -15.00
CA ASP A 198 -19.23 15.10 -15.86
C ASP A 198 -20.19 13.91 -15.68
N TYR A 199 -21.15 14.06 -14.77
CA TYR A 199 -22.20 13.06 -14.54
C TYR A 199 -23.18 12.91 -15.72
N SER A 200 -23.22 13.85 -16.67
CA SER A 200 -24.14 13.77 -17.81
C SER A 200 -23.80 12.60 -18.76
N LEU A 201 -22.56 12.12 -18.74
CA LEU A 201 -22.10 10.96 -19.51
C LEU A 201 -22.74 9.63 -19.07
N TRP A 202 -23.46 9.60 -17.94
CA TRP A 202 -24.23 8.46 -17.45
C TRP A 202 -25.74 8.64 -17.60
N ARG A 203 -26.18 9.73 -18.23
CA ARG A 203 -27.61 9.94 -18.47
C ARG A 203 -28.13 8.91 -19.48
N GLU A 204 -29.06 8.08 -19.05
CA GLU A 204 -29.80 7.17 -19.93
C GLU A 204 -30.82 7.95 -20.78
N ALA A 205 -31.03 7.52 -22.02
CA ALA A 205 -32.10 8.06 -22.84
C ALA A 205 -33.46 7.63 -22.26
N PRO A 206 -34.50 8.49 -22.27
CA PRO A 206 -35.82 8.20 -21.67
C PRO A 206 -36.47 6.87 -22.11
N ASN A 207 -36.06 6.32 -23.26
CA ASN A 207 -36.64 5.12 -23.87
C ASN A 207 -35.72 3.89 -23.88
N GLN A 208 -34.60 3.90 -23.16
CA GLN A 208 -33.78 2.71 -22.94
C GLN A 208 -33.95 2.23 -21.50
N ARG A 209 -35.09 1.61 -21.20
CA ARG A 209 -35.19 0.74 -20.02
C ARG A 209 -34.61 -0.62 -20.40
N HIS A 210 -33.59 -1.05 -19.68
CA HIS A 210 -33.07 -2.42 -19.72
C HIS A 210 -34.10 -3.42 -19.19
#